data_AF-A0A2R5GVJ2-F1
#
_entry.id   AF-A0A2R5GVJ2-F1
#
_cell.length_a   1.000
_cell.length_b   1.000
_cell.length_c   1.000
_cell.angle_alpha   90.00
_cell.angle_beta   90.00
_cell.angle_gamma   90.00
#
_symmetry.space_group_name_H-M   'P 1'
#
loop_
_entity.id
_entity.type
_entity.pdbx_description
1 polymer ?
#
loop_
_entity_poly.entity_id
_entity_poly.type
_entity_poly.pdbx_seq_one_letter_code
_entity_poly.pdbx_strand_id
1 'polypeptide(L)'
;MNSSSELGAHRRRDGDGDGDGGDGRGEGFAKVALKATRRQRAPRSSISSSKFLLPSFLLLASLAYVLRFALRVPEEVALPTCEAFPGLCGREISPGPAPANGESFGRWKAPVAAHLGAVRKLGSRLENFFQLKSWSYVSVSSPKYFLAITPVQFNYVEDIYLSVVDKTTRRLVSDFHWQMPFGRALKLAATSTDGCSKFVGWGQDAVELCFVGGVWHFNVNLTRVKAKIQIFKGAEALALWYPLGGDPKRPAYVHKEAGMGAMGSITVLDLPDPSSAKGKSAAPVRQAPHIFKEGAATIDWTLTRALRETKWQWVSLSCAACSVQTWRAPFQKRSGIAATQSMPVGINLSRLVYDVQGPGTTLPSAENALWLDHKVHALPVAVAVDMPSNGPLQGPWVIRANETGVVLHLEFQPHGLREDHTGSDVVGIVSDFVQPYGSFSGFLEVQNFEQGVWHRVDIENVYGVCENHRAVW
;
A
#
# COMPACT_ATOMS: atom_id res chain seq x y z
N MET A 1 19.61 -44.67 -27.70
CA MET A 1 20.30 -45.96 -27.83
C MET A 1 21.36 -46.02 -26.75
N ASN A 2 21.23 -46.99 -25.82
CA ASN A 2 22.22 -47.66 -24.93
C ASN A 2 23.35 -46.80 -24.32
N SER A 3 23.69 -46.87 -23.02
CA SER A 3 23.71 -48.03 -22.13
C SER A 3 23.97 -47.62 -20.66
N SER A 4 23.47 -48.45 -19.72
CA SER A 4 24.06 -48.94 -18.45
C SER A 4 24.83 -47.97 -17.55
N SER A 5 24.40 -47.66 -16.31
CA SER A 5 24.38 -48.49 -15.09
C SER A 5 25.76 -48.96 -14.61
N GLU A 6 26.20 -48.48 -13.43
CA GLU A 6 27.00 -49.29 -12.52
C GLU A 6 26.87 -48.83 -11.05
N LEU A 7 26.69 -49.83 -10.20
CA LEU A 7 26.58 -49.80 -8.74
C LEU A 7 27.98 -49.94 -8.12
N GLY A 8 28.19 -49.36 -6.93
CA GLY A 8 29.27 -49.71 -6.01
C GLY A 8 29.04 -49.04 -4.65
N ALA A 9 28.37 -49.70 -3.70
CA ALA A 9 28.88 -50.72 -2.77
C ALA A 9 29.58 -50.15 -1.52
N HIS A 10 28.96 -50.46 -0.38
CA HIS A 10 29.39 -50.26 1.01
C HIS A 10 30.85 -50.64 1.31
N ARG A 11 31.49 -49.86 2.19
CA ARG A 11 32.46 -50.40 3.17
C ARG A 11 32.37 -49.63 4.49
N ARG A 12 31.91 -50.34 5.53
CA ARG A 12 32.23 -50.06 6.94
C ARG A 12 33.67 -50.51 7.21
N ARG A 13 34.39 -49.77 8.04
CA ARG A 13 35.43 -50.31 8.92
C ARG A 13 35.52 -49.46 10.18
N ASP A 14 35.18 -50.12 11.27
CA ASP A 14 35.47 -49.74 12.65
C ASP A 14 36.98 -49.82 12.92
N GLY A 15 37.44 -49.10 13.93
CA GLY A 15 38.81 -49.10 14.41
C GLY A 15 38.96 -48.22 15.65
N ASP A 16 38.81 -48.87 16.80
CA ASP A 16 39.02 -48.38 18.17
C ASP A 16 40.45 -47.87 18.43
N GLY A 17 40.58 -47.03 19.45
CA GLY A 17 41.86 -46.61 20.03
C GLY A 17 41.68 -45.78 21.30
N ASP A 18 41.72 -46.48 22.44
CA ASP A 18 41.74 -45.98 23.82
C ASP A 18 42.90 -45.03 24.15
N GLY A 19 42.74 -44.20 25.19
CA GLY A 19 43.83 -43.38 25.73
C GLY A 19 43.47 -42.46 26.89
N ASP A 20 43.22 -43.09 28.04
CA ASP A 20 43.26 -42.68 29.45
C ASP A 20 43.97 -41.37 29.91
N GLY A 21 43.51 -40.79 31.04
CA GLY A 21 44.36 -40.03 31.96
C GLY A 21 43.83 -38.73 32.61
N GLY A 22 43.31 -38.82 33.84
CA GLY A 22 43.87 -38.01 34.96
C GLY A 22 43.13 -36.78 35.51
N ASP A 23 42.21 -37.05 36.45
CA ASP A 23 42.01 -36.53 37.83
C ASP A 23 42.47 -35.12 38.28
N GLY A 24 41.63 -34.47 39.12
CA GLY A 24 41.94 -33.20 39.78
C GLY A 24 40.80 -32.64 40.65
N ARG A 25 40.68 -33.16 41.87
CA ARG A 25 39.71 -32.85 42.95
C ARG A 25 39.81 -31.43 43.54
N GLY A 26 38.73 -30.98 44.18
CA GLY A 26 38.75 -29.90 45.19
C GLY A 26 37.39 -29.55 45.78
N GLU A 27 36.94 -30.31 46.79
CA GLU A 27 35.81 -30.00 47.68
C GLU A 27 36.19 -28.96 48.76
N GLY A 28 35.20 -28.25 49.31
CA GLY A 28 35.37 -27.41 50.50
C GLY A 28 34.07 -26.84 51.07
N PHE A 29 33.41 -27.60 51.93
CA PHE A 29 32.30 -27.21 52.82
C PHE A 29 32.76 -26.29 53.97
N ALA A 30 31.90 -25.38 54.44
CA ALA A 30 31.73 -25.09 55.88
C ALA A 30 30.44 -24.30 56.21
N LYS A 31 29.64 -24.88 57.10
CA LYS A 31 28.50 -24.28 57.85
C LYS A 31 29.02 -23.53 59.08
N VAL A 32 28.37 -22.44 59.49
CA VAL A 32 28.23 -22.02 60.90
C VAL A 32 26.86 -21.38 61.13
N ALA A 33 26.23 -21.72 62.25
CA ALA A 33 24.87 -21.38 62.64
C ALA A 33 24.82 -20.38 63.83
N LEU A 34 23.63 -19.77 63.98
CA LEU A 34 22.94 -19.33 65.21
C LEU A 34 23.48 -18.16 66.04
N LYS A 35 22.66 -17.10 66.15
CA LYS A 35 22.18 -16.61 67.45
C LYS A 35 20.84 -15.88 67.34
N ALA A 36 19.90 -16.33 68.17
CA ALA A 36 18.58 -15.77 68.37
C ALA A 36 18.60 -14.55 69.29
N THR A 37 17.68 -13.62 69.08
CA THR A 37 17.17 -12.74 70.16
C THR A 37 15.67 -12.52 69.97
N ARG A 38 14.96 -12.70 71.09
CA ARG A 38 13.50 -12.73 71.24
C ARG A 38 13.10 -11.51 72.10
N ARG A 39 12.13 -10.72 71.65
CA ARG A 39 11.26 -9.77 72.41
C ARG A 39 10.48 -8.97 71.34
N GLN A 40 9.20 -8.65 71.42
CA GLN A 40 8.12 -8.80 72.40
C GLN A 40 6.82 -8.48 71.62
N ARG A 41 5.69 -9.14 71.95
CA ARG A 41 4.36 -8.88 71.37
C ARG A 41 3.71 -7.63 72.00
N ALA A 42 2.98 -6.86 71.20
CA ALA A 42 1.82 -6.03 71.58
C ALA A 42 1.00 -5.68 70.29
N PRO A 43 -0.26 -5.20 70.35
CA PRO A 43 -1.42 -5.97 69.91
C PRO A 43 -2.11 -5.51 68.61
N ARG A 44 -3.00 -6.39 68.15
CA ARG A 44 -3.94 -6.28 67.03
C ARG A 44 -4.71 -4.95 67.01
N SER A 45 -4.71 -4.27 65.87
CA SER A 45 -5.81 -3.41 65.42
C SER A 45 -6.48 -4.07 64.22
N SER A 46 -7.80 -4.28 64.34
CA SER A 46 -8.68 -4.82 63.31
C SER A 46 -8.88 -3.77 62.19
N ILE A 47 -8.30 -4.01 61.02
CA ILE A 47 -8.66 -3.26 59.81
C ILE A 47 -9.81 -4.01 59.13
N SER A 48 -10.94 -3.31 59.06
CA SER A 48 -12.17 -3.66 58.37
C SER A 48 -11.91 -4.11 56.93
N SER A 49 -12.30 -5.34 56.63
CA SER A 49 -12.39 -5.89 55.28
C SER A 49 -13.64 -5.33 54.59
N SER A 50 -13.53 -4.13 54.04
CA SER A 50 -14.46 -3.68 53.01
C SER A 50 -13.71 -2.80 52.03
N LYS A 51 -13.98 -3.00 50.73
CA LYS A 51 -13.39 -2.35 49.55
C LYS A 51 -12.15 -3.06 48.99
N PHE A 52 -12.37 -3.99 48.05
CA PHE A 52 -11.57 -4.15 46.82
C PHE A 52 -12.29 -5.15 45.89
N LEU A 53 -13.44 -4.76 45.36
CA LEU A 53 -14.14 -5.50 44.28
C LEU A 53 -14.45 -4.62 43.07
N LEU A 54 -13.87 -3.41 42.97
CA LEU A 54 -14.06 -2.51 41.84
C LEU A 54 -13.07 -2.61 40.64
N PRO A 55 -11.90 -3.32 40.67
CA PRO A 55 -11.07 -3.40 39.46
C PRO A 55 -11.62 -4.38 38.40
N SER A 56 -12.35 -5.41 38.83
CA SER A 56 -12.73 -6.54 37.97
C SER A 56 -13.88 -6.20 37.01
N PHE A 57 -14.80 -5.32 37.43
CA PHE A 57 -15.96 -4.93 36.61
C PHE A 57 -15.58 -4.03 35.43
N LEU A 58 -14.63 -3.10 35.62
CA LEU A 58 -14.11 -2.27 34.54
C LEU A 58 -13.32 -3.10 33.53
N LEU A 59 -12.53 -4.07 33.98
CA LEU A 59 -11.79 -4.97 33.10
C LEU A 59 -12.73 -5.87 32.27
N LEU A 60 -13.76 -6.43 32.89
CA LEU A 60 -14.77 -7.25 32.20
C LEU A 60 -15.65 -6.44 31.24
N ALA A 61 -16.02 -5.20 31.59
CA ALA A 61 -16.75 -4.31 30.69
C ALA A 61 -15.87 -3.88 29.49
N SER A 62 -14.58 -3.64 29.72
CA SER A 62 -13.61 -3.34 28.66
C SER A 62 -13.43 -4.54 27.72
N LEU A 63 -13.29 -5.74 28.29
CA LEU A 63 -13.16 -6.98 27.55
C LEU A 63 -14.43 -7.31 26.76
N ALA A 64 -15.62 -7.12 27.35
CA ALA A 64 -16.90 -7.31 26.69
C ALA A 64 -17.14 -6.29 25.57
N TYR A 65 -16.67 -5.04 25.72
CA TYR A 65 -16.72 -4.03 24.67
C TYR A 65 -15.75 -4.35 23.52
N VAL A 66 -14.52 -4.78 23.85
CA VAL A 66 -13.52 -5.26 22.87
C VAL A 66 -14.04 -6.50 22.14
N LEU A 67 -14.63 -7.47 22.84
CA LEU A 67 -15.28 -8.63 22.25
C LEU A 67 -16.46 -8.23 21.37
N ARG A 68 -17.36 -7.36 21.84
CA ARG A 68 -18.48 -6.87 21.00
C ARG A 68 -18.01 -6.12 19.76
N PHE A 69 -16.93 -5.36 19.85
CA PHE A 69 -16.35 -4.66 18.70
C PHE A 69 -15.68 -5.65 17.72
N ALA A 70 -14.88 -6.58 18.24
CA ALA A 70 -14.20 -7.62 17.45
C ALA A 70 -15.17 -8.62 16.81
N LEU A 71 -16.30 -8.89 17.47
CA LEU A 71 -17.36 -9.84 17.06
C LEU A 71 -18.53 -9.17 16.32
N ARG A 72 -18.47 -7.86 16.00
CA ARG A 72 -19.47 -7.29 15.08
C ARG A 72 -19.33 -8.02 13.75
N VAL A 73 -20.39 -8.74 13.39
CA VAL A 73 -20.60 -9.32 12.06
C VAL A 73 -20.39 -8.20 11.04
N PRO A 74 -19.72 -8.46 9.90
CA PRO A 74 -19.66 -7.50 8.79
C PRO A 74 -21.07 -7.03 8.50
N GLU A 75 -21.34 -5.76 8.80
CA GLU A 75 -22.62 -5.14 8.51
C GLU A 75 -22.73 -5.08 6.98
N GLU A 76 -23.90 -5.41 6.43
CA GLU A 76 -24.17 -5.18 5.01
C GLU A 76 -24.24 -3.67 4.81
N VAL A 77 -23.10 -3.06 4.48
CA VAL A 77 -23.00 -1.61 4.46
C VAL A 77 -23.53 -1.09 3.14
N ALA A 78 -24.62 -0.32 3.22
CA ALA A 78 -25.22 0.29 2.04
C ALA A 78 -24.21 1.19 1.32
N LEU A 79 -24.18 1.12 -0.01
CA LEU A 79 -23.39 2.05 -0.80
C LEU A 79 -24.03 3.46 -0.72
N PRO A 80 -23.23 4.54 -0.69
CA PRO A 80 -23.76 5.90 -0.83
C PRO A 80 -24.54 6.04 -2.12
N THR A 81 -25.64 6.79 -2.13
CA THR A 81 -26.39 7.05 -3.35
C THR A 81 -26.05 8.41 -3.95
N CYS A 82 -26.20 8.57 -5.27
CA CYS A 82 -26.09 9.90 -5.90
C CYS A 82 -27.12 10.90 -5.40
N GLU A 83 -28.28 10.43 -4.95
CA GLU A 83 -29.31 11.28 -4.38
C GLU A 83 -28.86 11.89 -3.05
N ALA A 84 -28.27 11.07 -2.17
CA ALA A 84 -27.77 11.52 -0.88
C ALA A 84 -26.45 12.30 -0.99
N PHE A 85 -25.60 11.95 -1.97
CA PHE A 85 -24.25 12.51 -2.12
C PHE A 85 -23.96 12.87 -3.58
N PRO A 86 -24.61 13.91 -4.13
CA PRO A 86 -24.51 14.26 -5.54
C PRO A 86 -23.07 14.62 -5.98
N GLY A 87 -22.25 15.16 -5.06
CA GLY A 87 -20.85 15.50 -5.35
C GLY A 87 -19.93 14.32 -5.65
N LEU A 88 -20.36 13.09 -5.34
CA LEU A 88 -19.64 11.86 -5.69
C LEU A 88 -19.93 11.42 -7.13
N CYS A 89 -21.00 11.95 -7.72
CA CYS A 89 -21.53 11.48 -8.99
C CYS A 89 -21.15 12.40 -10.14
N GLY A 90 -21.10 11.80 -11.33
CA GLY A 90 -20.88 12.54 -12.58
C GLY A 90 -19.41 12.72 -12.94
N ARG A 91 -19.17 13.65 -13.85
CA ARG A 91 -17.88 13.86 -14.54
C ARG A 91 -17.08 15.02 -13.97
N GLU A 92 -17.76 15.92 -13.29
CA GLU A 92 -17.15 17.13 -12.76
C GLU A 92 -16.40 16.84 -11.47
N ILE A 93 -15.19 17.39 -11.40
CA ILE A 93 -14.37 17.44 -10.20
C ILE A 93 -14.32 18.91 -9.81
N SER A 94 -14.73 19.22 -8.59
CA SER A 94 -14.84 20.60 -8.13
C SER A 94 -13.49 21.31 -8.24
N PRO A 95 -13.44 22.55 -8.75
CA PRO A 95 -12.21 23.32 -8.75
C PRO A 95 -11.79 23.65 -7.31
N GLY A 96 -10.48 23.84 -7.11
CA GLY A 96 -9.92 24.23 -5.81
C GLY A 96 -9.69 23.06 -4.85
N PRO A 97 -9.30 23.35 -3.59
CA PRO A 97 -8.91 22.35 -2.61
C PRO A 97 -10.11 21.67 -1.97
N ALA A 98 -9.95 20.38 -1.66
CA ALA A 98 -10.86 19.68 -0.77
C ALA A 98 -10.91 20.38 0.61
N PRO A 99 -12.11 20.50 1.22
CA PRO A 99 -12.26 21.09 2.54
C PRO A 99 -11.71 20.15 3.64
N ALA A 100 -11.15 20.72 4.71
CA ALA A 100 -10.58 19.97 5.83
C ALA A 100 -11.60 19.56 6.91
N ASN A 101 -12.91 19.70 6.63
CA ASN A 101 -13.97 19.47 7.61
C ASN A 101 -14.34 17.98 7.77
N GLY A 102 -14.08 17.14 6.76
CA GLY A 102 -14.44 15.72 6.75
C GLY A 102 -15.94 15.44 6.59
N GLU A 103 -16.73 16.44 6.21
CA GLU A 103 -18.20 16.34 6.08
C GLU A 103 -18.72 16.78 4.71
N SER A 104 -17.92 17.54 3.95
CA SER A 104 -18.24 17.85 2.56
C SER A 104 -17.79 16.68 1.70
N PHE A 105 -18.72 15.82 1.30
CA PHE A 105 -18.45 14.66 0.43
C PHE A 105 -18.47 15.05 -1.04
N GLY A 106 -17.54 14.50 -1.82
CA GLY A 106 -17.37 14.88 -3.22
C GLY A 106 -15.95 14.70 -3.74
N ARG A 107 -15.63 15.34 -4.88
CA ARG A 107 -14.32 15.30 -5.53
C ARG A 107 -13.78 16.70 -5.81
N TRP A 108 -12.48 16.89 -5.63
CA TRP A 108 -11.78 18.17 -5.82
C TRP A 108 -10.48 18.01 -6.59
N LYS A 109 -10.10 19.07 -7.31
CA LYS A 109 -8.88 19.15 -8.12
C LYS A 109 -7.61 19.46 -7.34
N ALA A 110 -7.70 19.72 -6.04
CA ALA A 110 -6.55 19.92 -5.17
C ALA A 110 -6.72 19.23 -3.81
N PRO A 111 -5.61 18.77 -3.20
CA PRO A 111 -5.63 18.13 -1.89
C PRO A 111 -6.07 19.08 -0.77
N VAL A 112 -6.39 18.48 0.37
CA VAL A 112 -6.57 19.22 1.61
C VAL A 112 -5.20 19.74 2.06
N ALA A 113 -5.06 21.06 2.13
CA ALA A 113 -3.83 21.73 2.54
C ALA A 113 -3.63 21.78 4.07
N ALA A 114 -4.64 21.40 4.85
CA ALA A 114 -4.62 21.47 6.31
C ALA A 114 -4.68 20.07 6.97
N HIS A 115 -4.22 19.98 8.20
CA HIS A 115 -4.24 18.74 8.98
C HIS A 115 -5.66 18.15 9.09
N LEU A 116 -5.81 16.86 8.79
CA LEU A 116 -7.08 16.10 8.82
C LEU A 116 -7.52 15.71 10.25
N GLY A 117 -7.41 16.67 11.18
CA GLY A 117 -7.70 16.46 12.60
C GLY A 117 -9.19 16.22 12.86
N ALA A 118 -10.06 16.73 11.99
CA ALA A 118 -11.51 16.56 12.09
C ALA A 118 -11.91 15.08 12.07
N VAL A 119 -11.33 14.27 11.18
CA VAL A 119 -11.60 12.82 11.09
C VAL A 119 -11.31 12.09 12.39
N ARG A 120 -10.22 12.49 13.07
CA ARG A 120 -9.82 11.92 14.37
C ARG A 120 -10.75 12.34 15.50
N LYS A 121 -11.39 13.52 15.41
CA LYS A 121 -12.32 14.02 16.43
C LYS A 121 -13.70 13.36 16.37
N LEU A 122 -14.06 12.71 15.25
CA LEU A 122 -15.36 12.04 15.09
C LEU A 122 -15.54 10.79 15.97
N GLY A 123 -14.45 10.20 16.48
CA GLY A 123 -14.50 8.99 17.31
C GLY A 123 -13.76 9.14 18.62
N SER A 124 -14.11 8.27 19.57
CA SER A 124 -13.37 8.07 20.82
C SER A 124 -11.96 7.54 20.57
N ARG A 125 -11.09 7.57 21.60
CA ARG A 125 -9.72 7.03 21.51
C ARG A 125 -9.71 5.55 21.11
N LEU A 126 -10.67 4.77 21.62
CA LEU A 126 -10.77 3.34 21.36
C LEU A 126 -11.29 3.06 19.94
N GLU A 127 -12.31 3.78 19.49
CA GLU A 127 -12.78 3.68 18.10
C GLU A 127 -11.69 4.10 17.13
N ASN A 128 -10.94 5.17 17.44
CA ASN A 128 -9.82 5.60 16.61
C ASN A 128 -8.72 4.55 16.53
N PHE A 129 -8.45 3.84 17.62
CA PHE A 129 -7.46 2.77 17.64
C PHE A 129 -7.83 1.67 16.64
N PHE A 130 -9.10 1.25 16.58
CA PHE A 130 -9.52 0.15 15.71
C PHE A 130 -10.00 0.57 14.32
N GLN A 131 -10.59 1.74 14.15
CA GLN A 131 -11.21 2.15 12.88
C GLN A 131 -10.35 3.08 12.04
N LEU A 132 -9.46 3.89 12.65
CA LEU A 132 -8.61 4.73 11.83
C LEU A 132 -7.57 3.87 11.13
N LYS A 133 -7.51 4.03 9.82
CA LYS A 133 -6.54 3.40 8.93
C LYS A 133 -5.98 4.49 8.03
N SER A 134 -4.68 4.47 7.82
CA SER A 134 -4.02 5.40 6.92
C SER A 134 -2.88 4.71 6.20
N TRP A 135 -2.68 5.05 4.94
CA TRP A 135 -1.59 4.53 4.13
C TRP A 135 -1.19 5.54 3.06
N SER A 136 0.00 5.35 2.50
CA SER A 136 0.49 6.14 1.38
C SER A 136 1.22 5.23 0.41
N TYR A 137 0.59 4.87 -0.70
CA TYR A 137 1.27 4.22 -1.81
C TYR A 137 2.00 5.28 -2.64
N VAL A 138 3.26 5.01 -2.98
CA VAL A 138 4.03 5.81 -3.92
C VAL A 138 4.74 4.88 -4.89
N SER A 139 4.66 5.18 -6.19
CA SER A 139 5.46 4.51 -7.20
C SER A 139 6.24 5.49 -8.06
N VAL A 140 7.42 5.05 -8.50
CA VAL A 140 8.31 5.77 -9.41
C VAL A 140 8.79 4.81 -10.48
N SER A 141 8.44 5.11 -11.73
CA SER A 141 8.87 4.41 -12.94
C SER A 141 9.95 5.25 -13.63
N SER A 142 11.20 4.87 -13.44
CA SER A 142 12.34 5.37 -14.20
C SER A 142 12.54 4.53 -15.47
N PRO A 143 13.49 4.87 -16.37
CA PRO A 143 13.79 4.03 -17.53
C PRO A 143 14.22 2.61 -17.13
N LYS A 144 15.07 2.47 -16.10
CA LYS A 144 15.61 1.17 -15.68
C LYS A 144 14.80 0.49 -14.57
N TYR A 145 14.34 1.23 -13.58
CA TYR A 145 13.70 0.67 -12.39
C TYR A 145 12.25 1.12 -12.22
N PHE A 146 11.41 0.21 -11.75
CA PHE A 146 10.13 0.51 -11.12
C PHE A 146 10.28 0.31 -9.61
N LEU A 147 10.02 1.35 -8.83
CA LEU A 147 10.07 1.33 -7.38
C LEU A 147 8.67 1.62 -6.85
N ALA A 148 8.15 0.78 -5.96
CA ALA A 148 6.90 1.03 -5.24
C ALA A 148 7.12 0.91 -3.73
N ILE A 149 6.44 1.76 -2.96
CA ILE A 149 6.44 1.72 -1.50
C ILE A 149 5.04 2.00 -0.96
N THR A 150 4.68 1.33 0.13
CA THR A 150 3.46 1.66 0.86
C THR A 150 3.68 1.55 2.37
N PRO A 151 4.01 2.65 3.06
CA PRO A 151 3.81 2.75 4.50
C PRO A 151 2.33 2.75 4.85
N VAL A 152 1.98 1.99 5.87
CA VAL A 152 0.63 1.70 6.34
C VAL A 152 0.60 1.79 7.86
N GLN A 153 -0.35 2.56 8.40
CA GLN A 153 -0.52 2.76 9.83
C GLN A 153 -1.97 2.49 10.21
N PHE A 154 -2.18 1.38 10.93
CA PHE A 154 -3.48 0.93 11.43
C PHE A 154 -3.66 1.15 12.94
N ASN A 155 -2.79 1.97 13.54
CA ASN A 155 -2.66 2.28 14.98
C ASN A 155 -2.28 1.11 15.90
N TYR A 156 -2.76 -0.11 15.62
CA TYR A 156 -2.35 -1.33 16.33
C TYR A 156 -1.38 -2.21 15.53
N VAL A 157 -1.20 -1.91 14.25
CA VAL A 157 -0.17 -2.49 13.37
C VAL A 157 0.42 -1.36 12.54
N GLU A 158 1.74 -1.35 12.43
CA GLU A 158 2.44 -0.62 11.37
C GLU A 158 2.98 -1.63 10.35
N ASP A 159 2.92 -1.27 9.09
CA ASP A 159 3.42 -2.07 7.98
C ASP A 159 4.07 -1.13 6.96
N ILE A 160 5.15 -1.57 6.35
CA ILE A 160 5.79 -0.89 5.23
C ILE A 160 6.40 -1.94 4.32
N TYR A 161 6.06 -1.85 3.04
CA TYR A 161 6.70 -2.63 2.00
C TYR A 161 7.31 -1.73 0.94
N LEU A 162 8.47 -2.12 0.43
CA LEU A 162 9.17 -1.47 -0.68
C LEU A 162 9.68 -2.52 -1.64
N SER A 163 9.32 -2.38 -2.92
CA SER A 163 9.81 -3.22 -3.99
C SER A 163 10.58 -2.41 -5.02
N VAL A 164 11.64 -2.99 -5.57
CA VAL A 164 12.39 -2.46 -6.70
C VAL A 164 12.50 -3.54 -7.76
N VAL A 165 12.02 -3.22 -8.97
CA VAL A 165 12.02 -4.11 -10.12
C VAL A 165 12.93 -3.52 -11.18
N ASP A 166 13.86 -4.31 -11.70
CA ASP A 166 14.61 -3.95 -12.90
C ASP A 166 13.77 -4.25 -14.13
N LYS A 167 13.38 -3.21 -14.87
CA LYS A 167 12.48 -3.28 -16.02
C LYS A 167 13.11 -3.96 -17.24
N THR A 168 14.45 -3.97 -17.30
CA THR A 168 15.21 -4.58 -18.39
C THR A 168 15.19 -6.10 -18.24
N THR A 169 15.48 -6.57 -17.03
CA THR A 169 15.48 -8.01 -16.72
C THR A 169 14.10 -8.53 -16.32
N ARG A 170 13.16 -7.63 -16.02
CA ARG A 170 11.81 -7.91 -15.48
C ARG A 170 11.86 -8.69 -14.17
N ARG A 171 12.89 -8.45 -13.35
CA ARG A 171 13.11 -9.15 -12.07
C ARG A 171 12.99 -8.20 -10.89
N LEU A 172 12.44 -8.72 -9.80
CA LEU A 172 12.52 -8.11 -8.48
C LEU A 172 13.97 -8.13 -8.01
N VAL A 173 14.58 -6.96 -7.88
CA VAL A 173 15.98 -6.82 -7.43
C VAL A 173 16.07 -6.49 -5.95
N SER A 174 15.00 -5.95 -5.35
CA SER A 174 14.86 -5.82 -3.91
C SER A 174 13.41 -5.88 -3.49
N ASP A 175 13.17 -6.56 -2.37
CA ASP A 175 11.93 -6.53 -1.62
C ASP A 175 12.29 -6.28 -0.15
N PHE A 176 11.64 -5.30 0.45
CA PHE A 176 11.76 -4.95 1.85
C PHE A 176 10.36 -4.97 2.44
N HIS A 177 10.21 -5.62 3.59
CA HIS A 177 8.96 -5.70 4.30
C HIS A 177 9.26 -5.57 5.79
N TRP A 178 8.53 -4.68 6.46
CA TRP A 178 8.55 -4.53 7.89
C TRP A 178 7.12 -4.45 8.38
N GLN A 179 6.76 -5.32 9.31
CA GLN A 179 5.45 -5.34 9.93
C GLN A 179 5.62 -5.53 11.43
N MET A 180 5.05 -4.62 12.22
CA MET A 180 5.21 -4.63 13.67
C MET A 180 3.87 -4.34 14.36
N PRO A 181 3.35 -5.30 15.14
CA PRO A 181 2.24 -5.03 16.05
C PRO A 181 2.63 -3.95 17.06
N PHE A 182 1.75 -2.97 17.23
CA PHE A 182 1.92 -1.81 18.13
C PHE A 182 3.25 -1.06 17.93
N GLY A 183 3.80 -1.15 16.72
CA GLY A 183 5.06 -0.53 16.39
C GLY A 183 5.00 1.00 16.45
N ARG A 184 6.19 1.60 16.53
CA ARG A 184 6.41 3.05 16.56
C ARG A 184 7.51 3.49 15.59
N ALA A 185 7.94 2.58 14.71
CA ALA A 185 8.98 2.84 13.73
C ALA A 185 8.44 3.73 12.61
N LEU A 186 7.15 3.65 12.30
CA LEU A 186 6.48 4.38 11.25
C LEU A 186 5.60 5.50 11.80
N LYS A 187 5.71 6.67 11.19
CA LYS A 187 4.80 7.80 11.37
C LYS A 187 4.42 8.34 10.01
N LEU A 188 3.15 8.29 9.65
CA LEU A 188 2.67 8.94 8.43
C LEU A 188 2.54 10.46 8.57
N ALA A 189 2.69 11.16 7.45
CA ALA A 189 2.42 12.59 7.32
C ALA A 189 0.95 12.94 7.69
N ALA A 190 0.70 14.22 8.00
CA ALA A 190 -0.65 14.67 8.37
C ALA A 190 -1.61 14.61 7.17
N THR A 191 -1.10 14.94 5.99
CA THR A 191 -1.74 14.78 4.68
C THR A 191 -0.68 14.37 3.66
N SER A 192 -1.08 14.14 2.42
CA SER A 192 -0.14 13.97 1.30
C SER A 192 0.71 15.21 1.01
N THR A 193 0.28 16.40 1.42
CA THR A 193 0.93 17.69 1.10
C THR A 193 1.32 18.50 2.33
N ASP A 194 1.36 17.85 3.51
CA ASP A 194 1.78 18.48 4.76
C ASP A 194 2.58 17.49 5.64
N GLY A 195 3.85 17.82 5.85
CA GLY A 195 4.77 17.09 6.71
C GLY A 195 5.52 15.96 6.02
N CYS A 196 5.92 14.96 6.81
CA CYS A 196 6.74 13.84 6.36
C CYS A 196 6.21 12.51 6.91
N SER A 197 6.11 11.51 6.04
CA SER A 197 6.01 10.11 6.42
C SER A 197 7.42 9.58 6.67
N LYS A 198 7.69 9.04 7.86
CA LYS A 198 9.01 8.59 8.28
C LYS A 198 8.95 7.18 8.85
N PHE A 199 9.85 6.33 8.40
CA PHE A 199 10.13 5.01 8.95
C PHE A 199 11.57 4.95 9.44
N VAL A 200 11.77 4.43 10.65
CA VAL A 200 13.10 4.15 11.22
C VAL A 200 13.10 2.72 11.75
N GLY A 201 13.70 1.82 10.97
CA GLY A 201 13.85 0.41 11.30
C GLY A 201 15.05 0.14 12.20
N TRP A 202 15.54 -1.10 12.18
CA TRP A 202 16.76 -1.46 12.88
C TRP A 202 18.02 -0.99 12.13
N GLY A 203 19.06 -0.66 12.91
CA GLY A 203 20.33 -0.23 12.35
C GLY A 203 20.23 1.11 11.63
N GLN A 204 20.54 1.11 10.32
CA GLN A 204 20.51 2.32 9.48
C GLN A 204 19.30 2.38 8.54
N ASP A 205 18.40 1.38 8.61
CA ASP A 205 17.24 1.32 7.73
C ASP A 205 16.28 2.47 8.03
N ALA A 206 16.09 3.33 7.05
CA ALA A 206 15.23 4.49 7.15
C ALA A 206 14.57 4.81 5.82
N VAL A 207 13.32 5.26 5.89
CA VAL A 207 12.59 5.80 4.74
C VAL A 207 11.91 7.10 5.12
N GLU A 208 11.99 8.09 4.25
CA GLU A 208 11.35 9.38 4.43
C GLU A 208 10.70 9.86 3.14
N LEU A 209 9.44 10.28 3.24
CA LEU A 209 8.67 10.93 2.19
C LEU A 209 8.15 12.26 2.74
N CYS A 210 8.76 13.37 2.34
CA CYS A 210 8.41 14.71 2.78
C CYS A 210 7.86 15.54 1.63
N PHE A 211 6.81 16.32 1.87
CA PHE A 211 6.35 17.31 0.90
C PHE A 211 6.84 18.71 1.28
N VAL A 212 7.63 19.33 0.41
CA VAL A 212 8.18 20.68 0.63
C VAL A 212 8.15 21.45 -0.69
N GLY A 213 7.53 22.63 -0.69
CA GLY A 213 7.59 23.56 -1.84
C GLY A 213 7.05 22.99 -3.15
N GLY A 214 6.01 22.14 -3.12
CA GLY A 214 5.45 21.52 -4.33
C GLY A 214 6.19 20.27 -4.82
N VAL A 215 7.13 19.75 -4.02
CA VAL A 215 7.94 18.58 -4.38
C VAL A 215 7.87 17.56 -3.24
N TRP A 216 7.62 16.30 -3.59
CA TRP A 216 7.85 15.19 -2.66
C TRP A 216 9.30 14.75 -2.76
N HIS A 217 10.00 14.83 -1.63
CA HIS A 217 11.35 14.31 -1.44
C HIS A 217 11.24 12.91 -0.85
N PHE A 218 11.65 11.93 -1.64
CA PHE A 218 11.61 10.53 -1.27
C PHE A 218 13.04 10.00 -1.08
N ASN A 219 13.39 9.76 0.18
CA ASN A 219 14.70 9.27 0.61
C ASN A 219 14.54 7.84 1.14
N VAL A 220 15.28 6.91 0.56
CA VAL A 220 15.35 5.51 0.99
C VAL A 220 16.80 5.22 1.36
N ASN A 221 17.01 4.75 2.57
CA ASN A 221 18.29 4.21 3.02
C ASN A 221 18.03 2.87 3.68
N LEU A 222 17.92 1.82 2.87
CA LEU A 222 17.75 0.45 3.31
C LEU A 222 19.02 -0.35 3.02
N THR A 223 19.18 -1.46 3.72
CA THR A 223 20.33 -2.37 3.57
C THR A 223 20.61 -2.77 2.11
N ARG A 224 19.57 -2.94 1.27
CA ARG A 224 19.72 -3.35 -0.14
C ARG A 224 19.44 -2.24 -1.16
N VAL A 225 18.82 -1.14 -0.74
CA VAL A 225 18.36 -0.08 -1.64
C VAL A 225 18.65 1.28 -1.05
N LYS A 226 19.26 2.14 -1.85
CA LYS A 226 19.39 3.57 -1.53
C LYS A 226 18.77 4.38 -2.65
N ALA A 227 17.86 5.29 -2.32
CA ALA A 227 17.25 6.17 -3.30
C ALA A 227 17.13 7.60 -2.77
N LYS A 228 17.26 8.55 -3.68
CA LYS A 228 16.95 9.97 -3.47
C LYS A 228 16.18 10.44 -4.69
N ILE A 229 14.88 10.63 -4.55
CA ILE A 229 13.96 10.90 -5.64
C ILE A 229 13.17 12.16 -5.31
N GLN A 230 12.98 13.01 -6.31
CA GLN A 230 12.07 14.15 -6.27
C GLN A 230 10.90 13.84 -7.20
N ILE A 231 9.69 14.00 -6.69
CA ILE A 231 8.45 13.88 -7.45
C ILE A 231 7.82 15.26 -7.50
N PHE A 232 7.57 15.78 -8.69
CA PHE A 232 7.02 17.12 -8.89
C PHE A 232 5.51 17.05 -8.94
N LYS A 233 4.87 17.83 -8.07
CA LYS A 233 3.41 17.91 -8.00
C LYS A 233 2.80 18.33 -9.33
N GLY A 234 1.72 17.65 -9.72
CA GLY A 234 0.94 17.98 -10.89
C GLY A 234 0.11 19.25 -10.71
N ALA A 235 -0.43 19.76 -11.81
CA ALA A 235 -1.34 20.90 -11.80
C ALA A 235 -2.62 20.56 -11.01
N GLU A 236 -3.19 19.38 -11.25
CA GLU A 236 -4.43 18.93 -10.63
C GLU A 236 -4.28 17.53 -10.00
N ALA A 237 -4.99 17.33 -8.90
CA ALA A 237 -5.09 16.08 -8.17
C ALA A 237 -6.52 15.55 -8.20
N LEU A 238 -6.71 14.28 -7.83
CA LEU A 238 -8.00 13.79 -7.39
C LEU A 238 -7.99 13.71 -5.87
N ALA A 239 -8.68 14.64 -5.22
CA ALA A 239 -9.01 14.54 -3.81
C ALA A 239 -10.47 14.11 -3.64
N LEU A 240 -10.72 13.12 -2.80
CA LEU A 240 -12.04 12.52 -2.57
C LEU A 240 -12.34 12.55 -1.07
N TRP A 241 -13.55 13.00 -0.73
CA TRP A 241 -14.19 12.71 0.54
C TRP A 241 -15.36 11.79 0.29
N TYR A 242 -15.31 10.61 0.89
CA TYR A 242 -16.29 9.56 0.68
C TYR A 242 -16.95 9.12 2.00
N PRO A 243 -18.29 9.02 2.07
CA PRO A 243 -18.99 8.54 3.25
C PRO A 243 -19.03 7.00 3.22
N LEU A 244 -18.08 6.35 3.88
CA LEU A 244 -18.00 4.89 3.84
C LEU A 244 -19.26 4.26 4.39
N GLY A 245 -19.90 3.40 3.58
CA GLY A 245 -21.13 2.76 3.98
C GLY A 245 -22.36 3.66 4.00
N GLY A 246 -22.30 4.78 3.27
CA GLY A 246 -23.37 5.78 3.29
C GLY A 246 -23.46 6.58 4.59
N ASP A 247 -22.49 6.42 5.50
CA ASP A 247 -22.47 7.05 6.82
C ASP A 247 -21.63 8.35 6.82
N PRO A 248 -22.24 9.54 7.00
CA PRO A 248 -21.51 10.80 7.08
C PRO A 248 -20.52 10.87 8.26
N LYS A 249 -20.68 10.04 9.30
CA LYS A 249 -19.75 9.99 10.44
C LYS A 249 -18.57 9.07 10.18
N ARG A 250 -18.50 8.47 8.99
CA ARG A 250 -17.45 7.54 8.57
C ARG A 250 -16.76 8.01 7.29
N PRO A 251 -16.07 9.16 7.32
CA PRO A 251 -15.41 9.67 6.13
C PRO A 251 -14.14 8.87 5.80
N ALA A 252 -13.90 8.70 4.51
CA ALA A 252 -12.62 8.38 3.92
C ALA A 252 -12.14 9.58 3.10
N TYR A 253 -10.94 10.06 3.41
CA TYR A 253 -10.23 11.00 2.58
C TYR A 253 -9.19 10.26 1.74
N VAL A 254 -9.20 10.54 0.44
CA VAL A 254 -8.19 10.01 -0.48
C VAL A 254 -7.61 11.15 -1.31
N HIS A 255 -6.31 11.09 -1.56
CA HIS A 255 -5.59 11.97 -2.45
C HIS A 255 -4.76 11.16 -3.43
N LYS A 256 -5.07 11.29 -4.72
CA LYS A 256 -4.36 10.63 -5.81
C LYS A 256 -3.81 11.67 -6.78
N GLU A 257 -2.57 11.43 -7.20
CA GLU A 257 -1.95 12.11 -8.33
C GLU A 257 -1.16 11.06 -9.11
N ALA A 258 -1.27 11.07 -10.44
CA ALA A 258 -0.60 10.14 -11.33
C ALA A 258 -0.06 10.87 -12.56
N GLY A 259 0.89 10.26 -13.28
CA GLY A 259 1.58 10.88 -14.41
C GLY A 259 2.48 12.04 -13.99
N MET A 260 2.90 12.10 -12.73
CA MET A 260 3.80 13.15 -12.23
C MET A 260 5.22 12.94 -12.71
N GLY A 261 5.95 14.02 -12.97
CA GLY A 261 7.38 13.95 -13.27
C GLY A 261 8.18 13.52 -12.05
N ALA A 262 9.19 12.67 -12.24
CA ALA A 262 10.12 12.27 -11.20
C ALA A 262 11.57 12.26 -11.72
N MET A 263 12.49 12.66 -10.84
CA MET A 263 13.93 12.57 -11.11
C MET A 263 14.69 12.14 -9.86
N GLY A 264 15.87 11.56 -10.02
CA GLY A 264 16.70 11.21 -8.88
C GLY A 264 17.70 10.11 -9.16
N SER A 265 18.01 9.36 -8.10
CA SER A 265 18.93 8.24 -8.17
C SER A 265 18.44 7.04 -7.37
N ILE A 266 18.68 5.85 -7.90
CA ILE A 266 18.42 4.56 -7.24
C ILE A 266 19.71 3.73 -7.31
N THR A 267 20.15 3.24 -6.17
CA THR A 267 21.26 2.29 -6.04
C THR A 267 20.72 1.00 -5.45
N VAL A 268 20.90 -0.11 -6.16
CA VAL A 268 20.58 -1.45 -5.67
C VAL A 268 21.90 -2.15 -5.35
N LEU A 269 21.98 -2.76 -4.17
CA LEU A 269 23.12 -3.56 -3.76
C LEU A 269 22.83 -5.02 -4.11
N ASP A 270 23.62 -5.57 -5.04
CA ASP A 270 23.50 -6.97 -5.41
C ASP A 270 23.93 -7.85 -4.23
N LEU A 271 23.11 -8.85 -3.90
CA LEU A 271 23.61 -10.04 -3.22
C LEU A 271 23.99 -11.05 -4.31
N PRO A 272 25.04 -11.86 -4.09
CA PRO A 272 25.38 -12.92 -5.03
C PRO A 272 24.16 -13.82 -5.27
N ASP A 273 23.94 -14.18 -6.53
CA ASP A 273 22.86 -15.09 -6.95
C ASP A 273 22.93 -16.39 -6.13
N PRO A 274 21.85 -16.82 -5.45
CA PRO A 274 21.86 -18.08 -4.71
C PRO A 274 22.13 -19.30 -5.60
N SER A 275 21.92 -19.21 -6.92
CA SER A 275 22.29 -20.26 -7.89
C SER A 275 23.79 -20.26 -8.26
N SER A 276 24.53 -19.20 -7.90
CA SER A 276 25.99 -19.09 -8.03
C SER A 276 26.76 -19.80 -6.89
N ALA A 277 26.07 -20.45 -5.95
CA ALA A 277 26.66 -21.09 -4.79
C ALA A 277 27.33 -22.45 -5.11
N LYS A 278 28.32 -22.45 -6.00
CA LYS A 278 29.42 -23.42 -5.99
C LYS A 278 30.74 -22.65 -6.01
N GLY A 279 31.11 -22.13 -4.84
CA GLY A 279 32.47 -21.71 -4.54
C GLY A 279 32.69 -20.20 -4.53
N LYS A 280 32.99 -19.69 -3.33
CA LYS A 280 33.43 -18.32 -2.97
C LYS A 280 32.30 -17.30 -2.87
N SER A 281 32.03 -16.91 -1.62
CA SER A 281 31.25 -15.73 -1.25
C SER A 281 31.87 -14.50 -1.93
N ALA A 282 31.30 -14.10 -3.06
CA ALA A 282 31.66 -12.85 -3.71
C ALA A 282 31.09 -11.72 -2.85
N ALA A 283 31.96 -10.77 -2.45
CA ALA A 283 31.52 -9.56 -1.78
C ALA A 283 30.43 -8.87 -2.64
N PRO A 284 29.37 -8.31 -2.02
CA PRO A 284 28.30 -7.65 -2.75
C PRO A 284 28.87 -6.59 -3.68
N VAL A 285 28.61 -6.73 -4.98
CA VAL A 285 29.05 -5.75 -5.98
C VAL A 285 28.16 -4.54 -5.86
N ARG A 286 28.73 -3.42 -5.42
CA ARG A 286 28.03 -2.15 -5.35
C ARG A 286 27.80 -1.64 -6.77
N GLN A 287 26.57 -1.71 -7.27
CA GLN A 287 26.24 -1.07 -8.54
C GLN A 287 26.37 0.45 -8.40
N ALA A 288 26.81 1.13 -9.47
CA ALA A 288 26.77 2.57 -9.52
C ALA A 288 25.31 3.06 -9.43
N PRO A 289 25.04 4.23 -8.81
CA PRO A 289 23.70 4.79 -8.77
C PRO A 289 23.13 4.97 -10.19
N HIS A 290 21.93 4.44 -10.43
CA HIS A 290 21.17 4.76 -11.63
C HIS A 290 20.54 6.13 -11.44
N ILE A 291 21.09 7.12 -12.13
CA ILE A 291 20.58 8.49 -12.17
C ILE A 291 19.60 8.62 -13.33
N PHE A 292 18.42 9.17 -13.07
CA PHE A 292 17.42 9.46 -14.09
C PHE A 292 16.90 10.89 -13.93
N LYS A 293 16.70 11.57 -15.06
CA LYS A 293 16.12 12.93 -15.12
C LYS A 293 14.65 12.91 -15.52
N GLU A 294 14.21 11.79 -16.09
CA GLU A 294 12.88 11.60 -16.61
C GLU A 294 12.33 10.30 -16.04
N GLY A 295 11.21 10.41 -15.34
CA GLY A 295 10.50 9.32 -14.72
C GLY A 295 9.06 9.74 -14.49
N ALA A 296 8.20 8.75 -14.30
CA ALA A 296 6.79 8.96 -13.99
C ALA A 296 6.50 8.47 -12.58
N ALA A 297 5.64 9.16 -11.86
CA ALA A 297 5.30 8.80 -10.49
C ALA A 297 3.79 8.87 -10.22
N THR A 298 3.40 8.11 -9.21
CA THR A 298 2.04 8.07 -8.67
C THR A 298 2.09 8.19 -7.16
N ILE A 299 1.13 8.90 -6.58
CA ILE A 299 0.87 8.94 -5.15
C ILE A 299 -0.60 8.58 -4.94
N ASP A 300 -0.85 7.73 -3.96
CA ASP A 300 -2.17 7.44 -3.41
C ASP A 300 -2.07 7.48 -1.89
N TRP A 301 -2.64 8.53 -1.29
CA TRP A 301 -2.64 8.73 0.15
C TRP A 301 -4.06 8.64 0.67
N THR A 302 -4.27 7.84 1.71
CA THR A 302 -5.60 7.65 2.30
C THR A 302 -5.56 7.79 3.81
N LEU A 303 -6.60 8.44 4.36
CA LEU A 303 -6.98 8.38 5.76
C LEU A 303 -8.48 8.08 5.85
N THR A 304 -8.83 7.03 6.57
CA THR A 304 -10.20 6.58 6.63
C THR A 304 -10.61 6.13 8.03
N ARG A 305 -11.90 6.33 8.35
CA ARG A 305 -12.59 5.54 9.37
C ARG A 305 -13.10 4.26 8.72
N ALA A 306 -12.26 3.23 8.65
CA ALA A 306 -12.52 2.04 7.87
C ALA A 306 -13.78 1.29 8.30
N LEU A 307 -14.44 0.67 7.31
CA LEU A 307 -15.41 -0.42 7.54
C LEU A 307 -14.70 -1.62 8.16
N ARG A 308 -15.44 -2.53 8.81
CA ARG A 308 -14.88 -3.78 9.35
C ARG A 308 -14.22 -4.62 8.26
N GLU A 309 -14.80 -4.63 7.06
CA GLU A 309 -14.29 -5.31 5.89
C GLU A 309 -14.19 -4.30 4.75
N THR A 310 -13.10 -4.36 3.98
CA THR A 310 -12.92 -3.56 2.77
C THR A 310 -12.40 -4.47 1.68
N LYS A 311 -12.96 -4.33 0.47
CA LYS A 311 -12.54 -5.08 -0.72
C LYS A 311 -12.23 -4.07 -1.80
N TRP A 312 -11.22 -4.33 -2.60
CA TRP A 312 -10.94 -3.52 -3.77
C TRP A 312 -10.23 -4.31 -4.84
N GLN A 313 -10.49 -3.90 -6.06
CA GLN A 313 -9.59 -4.13 -7.18
C GLN A 313 -9.08 -2.77 -7.62
N TRP A 314 -7.78 -2.67 -7.85
CA TRP A 314 -7.13 -1.41 -8.11
C TRP A 314 -6.10 -1.54 -9.23
N VAL A 315 -6.00 -0.52 -10.06
CA VAL A 315 -5.11 -0.44 -11.21
C VAL A 315 -4.46 0.93 -11.19
N SER A 316 -3.13 0.95 -11.31
CA SER A 316 -2.36 2.17 -11.30
C SER A 316 -1.16 2.09 -12.22
N LEU A 317 -1.04 3.09 -13.09
CA LEU A 317 0.10 3.24 -13.99
C LEU A 317 0.36 4.72 -14.25
N SER A 318 1.63 5.03 -14.50
CA SER A 318 2.08 6.37 -14.84
C SER A 318 3.16 6.30 -15.93
N CYS A 319 3.05 7.23 -16.88
CA CYS A 319 3.86 7.32 -18.07
C CYS A 319 4.33 8.76 -18.25
N ALA A 320 5.62 8.99 -18.43
CA ALA A 320 6.16 10.33 -18.61
C ALA A 320 5.91 10.88 -20.03
N ALA A 321 5.74 9.98 -21.00
CA ALA A 321 5.67 10.28 -22.42
C ALA A 321 4.84 9.22 -23.15
N CYS A 322 3.52 9.33 -23.06
CA CYS A 322 2.58 8.44 -23.75
C CYS A 322 2.00 9.11 -25.00
N SER A 323 1.67 8.29 -26.01
CA SER A 323 1.07 8.77 -27.26
C SER A 323 -0.39 9.11 -27.03
N VAL A 324 -0.75 10.37 -27.25
CA VAL A 324 -2.11 10.88 -27.11
C VAL A 324 -2.57 11.50 -28.42
N GLN A 325 -3.64 10.95 -28.99
CA GLN A 325 -4.31 11.47 -30.17
C GLN A 325 -5.53 12.28 -29.76
N THR A 326 -5.73 13.46 -30.36
CA THR A 326 -6.86 14.33 -30.05
C THR A 326 -7.67 14.68 -31.31
N TRP A 327 -9.01 14.62 -31.23
CA TRP A 327 -9.92 15.01 -32.32
C TRP A 327 -11.24 15.61 -31.79
N ARG A 328 -12.04 16.27 -32.63
CA ARG A 328 -13.37 16.84 -32.26
C ARG A 328 -14.50 16.15 -33.02
N ALA A 329 -15.60 15.79 -32.37
CA ALA A 329 -16.78 15.29 -33.08
C ALA A 329 -17.43 16.41 -33.94
N PRO A 330 -18.01 16.11 -35.13
CA PRO A 330 -18.24 14.81 -35.73
C PRO A 330 -17.07 14.28 -36.58
N PHE A 331 -15.89 14.93 -36.58
CA PHE A 331 -14.75 14.46 -37.36
C PHE A 331 -14.36 13.05 -36.91
N GLN A 332 -14.68 12.08 -37.76
CA GLN A 332 -14.36 10.68 -37.54
C GLN A 332 -12.84 10.47 -37.71
N LYS A 333 -12.33 9.50 -36.94
CA LYS A 333 -10.96 8.95 -36.94
C LYS A 333 -10.37 8.69 -38.35
N ARG A 334 -11.24 8.57 -39.37
CA ARG A 334 -10.90 8.29 -40.78
C ARG A 334 -10.23 9.44 -41.55
N SER A 335 -10.25 10.69 -41.07
CA SER A 335 -9.72 11.83 -41.86
C SER A 335 -8.23 12.15 -41.65
N GLY A 336 -7.50 11.42 -40.80
CA GLY A 336 -6.03 11.55 -40.70
C GLY A 336 -5.49 12.85 -40.07
N ILE A 337 -6.36 13.73 -39.54
CA ILE A 337 -5.97 14.98 -38.85
C ILE A 337 -6.20 14.84 -37.33
N ALA A 338 -5.76 13.74 -36.72
CA ALA A 338 -5.64 13.68 -35.28
C ALA A 338 -4.23 14.16 -34.91
N ALA A 339 -4.13 15.21 -34.10
CA ALA A 339 -2.83 15.62 -33.59
C ALA A 339 -2.36 14.57 -32.58
N THR A 340 -1.27 13.89 -32.90
CA THR A 340 -0.59 12.97 -31.97
C THR A 340 0.48 13.75 -31.21
N GLN A 341 0.43 13.67 -29.89
CA GLN A 341 1.37 14.33 -28.99
C GLN A 341 1.92 13.32 -28.01
N SER A 342 3.16 13.50 -27.58
CA SER A 342 3.73 12.78 -26.45
C SER A 342 3.56 13.62 -25.20
N MET A 343 2.90 13.09 -24.17
CA MET A 343 2.66 13.82 -22.93
C MET A 343 2.61 12.91 -21.70
N PRO A 344 2.77 13.46 -20.48
CA PRO A 344 2.58 12.71 -19.25
C PRO A 344 1.15 12.20 -19.11
N VAL A 345 1.01 10.94 -18.73
CA VAL A 345 -0.27 10.28 -18.50
C VAL A 345 -0.23 9.52 -17.18
N GLY A 346 -1.30 9.63 -16.41
CA GLY A 346 -1.55 8.81 -15.23
C GLY A 346 -2.95 8.19 -15.29
N ILE A 347 -3.09 6.93 -14.86
CA ILE A 347 -4.39 6.26 -14.78
C ILE A 347 -4.54 5.65 -13.41
N ASN A 348 -5.68 5.92 -12.76
CA ASN A 348 -6.13 5.25 -11.55
C ASN A 348 -7.52 4.68 -11.79
N LEU A 349 -7.67 3.37 -11.61
CA LEU A 349 -8.96 2.71 -11.71
C LEU A 349 -9.18 1.83 -10.49
N SER A 350 -10.42 1.74 -10.04
CA SER A 350 -10.85 0.88 -8.96
C SER A 350 -12.29 0.44 -9.14
N ARG A 351 -12.62 -0.62 -8.41
CA ARG A 351 -13.96 -1.13 -8.18
C ARG A 351 -14.02 -1.86 -6.86
N LEU A 352 -15.24 -2.10 -6.37
CA LEU A 352 -15.53 -2.66 -5.05
C LEU A 352 -15.15 -1.72 -3.89
N VAL A 353 -14.61 -0.54 -4.20
CA VAL A 353 -14.19 0.48 -3.24
C VAL A 353 -14.58 1.85 -3.75
N TYR A 354 -15.22 2.60 -2.88
CA TYR A 354 -15.78 3.92 -3.19
C TYR A 354 -16.79 3.90 -4.36
N ASP A 355 -17.42 2.76 -4.59
CA ASP A 355 -18.49 2.58 -5.56
C ASP A 355 -19.77 3.25 -5.06
N VAL A 356 -20.38 4.08 -5.89
CA VAL A 356 -21.62 4.78 -5.56
C VAL A 356 -22.81 3.96 -6.05
N GLN A 357 -23.99 4.13 -5.48
CA GLN A 357 -25.23 3.56 -5.98
C GLN A 357 -26.01 4.59 -6.80
N GLY A 358 -26.47 4.17 -7.97
CA GLY A 358 -27.41 4.90 -8.83
C GLY A 358 -28.79 4.25 -8.81
N PRO A 359 -29.80 4.88 -9.45
CA PRO A 359 -31.13 4.29 -9.58
C PRO A 359 -31.04 2.88 -10.19
N GLY A 360 -31.31 1.85 -9.38
CA GLY A 360 -31.35 0.45 -9.80
C GLY A 360 -30.01 -0.22 -10.14
N THR A 361 -28.86 0.43 -9.97
CA THR A 361 -27.53 -0.13 -10.32
C THR A 361 -26.41 0.38 -9.42
N THR A 362 -25.34 -0.40 -9.27
CA THR A 362 -24.07 0.11 -8.73
C THR A 362 -23.36 0.92 -9.81
N LEU A 363 -23.00 2.16 -9.47
CA LEU A 363 -22.23 3.09 -10.30
C LEU A 363 -20.72 2.87 -10.11
N PRO A 364 -19.91 3.39 -11.04
CA PRO A 364 -18.46 3.36 -10.96
C PRO A 364 -17.89 3.96 -9.67
N SER A 365 -16.68 3.50 -9.31
CA SER A 365 -15.90 4.08 -8.23
C SER A 365 -15.67 5.57 -8.48
N ALA A 366 -15.87 6.38 -7.43
CA ALA A 366 -15.60 7.81 -7.44
C ALA A 366 -14.10 8.14 -7.61
N GLU A 367 -13.21 7.15 -7.53
CA GLU A 367 -11.76 7.30 -7.67
C GLU A 367 -11.24 7.10 -9.10
N ASN A 368 -12.09 6.66 -10.02
CA ASN A 368 -11.68 6.41 -11.40
C ASN A 368 -11.29 7.73 -12.08
N ALA A 369 -10.03 7.84 -12.49
CA ALA A 369 -9.50 9.06 -13.07
C ALA A 369 -8.35 8.83 -14.06
N LEU A 370 -8.27 9.75 -15.01
CA LEU A 370 -7.19 9.92 -15.98
C LEU A 370 -6.53 11.27 -15.75
N TRP A 371 -5.21 11.30 -15.72
CA TRP A 371 -4.42 12.52 -15.80
C TRP A 371 -3.84 12.64 -17.20
N LEU A 372 -4.15 13.73 -17.90
CA LEU A 372 -3.54 14.11 -19.17
C LEU A 372 -2.78 15.41 -18.95
N ASP A 373 -1.46 15.40 -19.15
CA ASP A 373 -0.62 16.58 -18.95
C ASP A 373 -0.90 17.25 -17.58
N HIS A 374 -0.92 16.42 -16.54
CA HIS A 374 -1.18 16.80 -15.14
C HIS A 374 -2.57 17.38 -14.84
N LYS A 375 -3.52 17.33 -15.78
CA LYS A 375 -4.92 17.70 -15.55
C LYS A 375 -5.77 16.46 -15.34
N VAL A 376 -6.62 16.49 -14.31
CA VAL A 376 -7.42 15.34 -13.91
C VAL A 376 -8.77 15.33 -14.61
N HIS A 377 -9.17 14.16 -15.08
CA HIS A 377 -10.45 13.88 -15.68
C HIS A 377 -11.09 12.70 -14.95
N ALA A 378 -12.27 12.89 -14.36
CA ALA A 378 -13.02 11.77 -13.80
C ALA A 378 -13.44 10.81 -14.91
N LEU A 379 -13.34 9.52 -14.64
CA LEU A 379 -13.79 8.45 -15.50
C LEU A 379 -15.02 7.81 -14.86
N PRO A 380 -16.24 8.32 -15.11
CA PRO A 380 -17.47 7.76 -14.56
C PRO A 380 -17.87 6.49 -15.33
N VAL A 381 -17.00 5.48 -15.30
CA VAL A 381 -17.19 4.23 -16.04
C VAL A 381 -16.95 3.05 -15.13
N ALA A 382 -17.86 2.07 -15.16
CA ALA A 382 -17.67 0.84 -14.42
C ALA A 382 -16.57 0.03 -15.11
N VAL A 383 -15.54 -0.32 -14.34
CA VAL A 383 -14.39 -1.07 -14.86
C VAL A 383 -14.60 -2.55 -14.57
N ALA A 384 -14.42 -3.40 -15.58
CA ALA A 384 -14.26 -4.83 -15.42
C ALA A 384 -12.76 -5.14 -15.28
N VAL A 385 -12.41 -5.97 -14.28
CA VAL A 385 -11.05 -6.47 -14.08
C VAL A 385 -11.12 -8.00 -14.13
N ASP A 386 -10.74 -8.54 -15.28
CA ASP A 386 -10.75 -9.98 -15.53
C ASP A 386 -9.40 -10.55 -15.13
N MET A 387 -9.40 -11.26 -14.00
CA MET A 387 -8.23 -11.94 -13.45
C MET A 387 -8.11 -13.36 -14.05
N PRO A 388 -6.89 -13.92 -14.13
CA PRO A 388 -6.70 -15.31 -14.53
C PRO A 388 -7.50 -16.25 -13.61
N SER A 389 -8.35 -17.10 -14.20
CA SER A 389 -9.28 -17.94 -13.44
C SER A 389 -8.66 -19.23 -12.87
N ASN A 390 -7.52 -19.68 -13.39
CA ASN A 390 -6.87 -20.93 -12.97
C ASN A 390 -5.33 -20.80 -13.03
N GLY A 391 -4.66 -20.85 -11.87
CA GLY A 391 -3.19 -20.84 -11.77
C GLY A 391 -2.65 -19.61 -11.04
N PRO A 392 -1.32 -19.56 -10.76
CA PRO A 392 -0.72 -18.42 -10.06
C PRO A 392 -1.13 -17.14 -10.79
N LEU A 393 -1.44 -16.07 -10.04
CA LEU A 393 -1.94 -14.75 -10.50
C LEU A 393 -0.95 -13.97 -11.40
N GLN A 394 -0.07 -14.71 -12.09
CA GLN A 394 0.96 -14.34 -13.05
C GLN A 394 0.45 -14.34 -14.51
N GLY A 395 -0.73 -14.90 -14.80
CA GLY A 395 -1.37 -14.76 -16.11
C GLY A 395 -1.79 -13.31 -16.40
N PRO A 396 -2.02 -12.93 -17.66
CA PRO A 396 -2.39 -11.56 -17.99
C PRO A 396 -3.76 -11.18 -17.41
N TRP A 397 -3.86 -9.96 -16.90
CA TRP A 397 -5.13 -9.38 -16.45
C TRP A 397 -5.68 -8.50 -17.56
N VAL A 398 -7.00 -8.50 -17.72
CA VAL A 398 -7.65 -7.67 -18.75
C VAL A 398 -8.59 -6.68 -18.08
N ILE A 399 -8.39 -5.40 -18.35
CA ILE A 399 -9.13 -4.30 -17.75
C ILE A 399 -9.95 -3.63 -18.85
N ARG A 400 -11.28 -3.63 -18.69
CA ARG A 400 -12.21 -3.19 -19.74
C ARG A 400 -13.26 -2.25 -19.21
N ALA A 401 -13.65 -1.30 -20.04
CA ALA A 401 -14.83 -0.50 -19.83
C ALA A 401 -15.36 -0.04 -21.19
N ASN A 402 -16.68 -0.02 -21.36
CA ASN A 402 -17.30 0.43 -22.60
C ASN A 402 -18.64 1.09 -22.28
N GLU A 403 -18.61 2.41 -22.12
CA GLU A 403 -19.79 3.23 -21.87
C GLU A 403 -19.73 4.51 -22.72
N THR A 404 -20.84 5.23 -22.80
CA THR A 404 -20.93 6.45 -23.60
C THR A 404 -19.86 7.47 -23.20
N GLY A 405 -18.90 7.70 -24.10
CA GLY A 405 -17.82 8.66 -23.90
C GLY A 405 -16.55 8.10 -23.26
N VAL A 406 -16.50 6.79 -22.92
CA VAL A 406 -15.29 6.12 -22.43
C VAL A 406 -15.18 4.70 -22.99
N VAL A 407 -14.06 4.40 -23.65
CA VAL A 407 -13.70 3.04 -24.07
C VAL A 407 -12.32 2.72 -23.53
N LEU A 408 -12.21 1.64 -22.76
CA LEU A 408 -10.98 1.22 -22.12
C LEU A 408 -10.71 -0.24 -22.46
N HIS A 409 -9.49 -0.53 -22.89
CA HIS A 409 -8.98 -1.89 -23.02
C HIS A 409 -7.49 -1.89 -22.68
N LEU A 410 -7.14 -2.43 -21.52
CA LEU A 410 -5.76 -2.63 -21.10
C LEU A 410 -5.52 -4.11 -20.82
N GLU A 411 -4.40 -4.61 -21.31
CA GLU A 411 -3.83 -5.89 -20.93
C GLU A 411 -2.64 -5.62 -20.01
N PHE A 412 -2.64 -6.27 -18.85
CA PHE A 412 -1.56 -6.20 -17.89
C PHE A 412 -0.83 -7.52 -17.86
N GLN A 413 0.47 -7.48 -18.13
CA GLN A 413 1.37 -8.64 -18.04
C GLN A 413 2.13 -8.58 -16.71
N PRO A 414 1.83 -9.45 -15.74
CA PRO A 414 2.61 -9.56 -14.52
C PRO A 414 4.06 -9.96 -14.84
N HIS A 415 5.01 -9.33 -14.14
CA HIS A 415 6.43 -9.70 -14.14
C HIS A 415 6.87 -10.27 -12.79
N GLY A 416 6.04 -10.10 -11.77
CA GLY A 416 6.15 -10.75 -10.50
C GLY A 416 4.94 -10.42 -9.64
N LEU A 417 4.92 -10.99 -8.46
CA LEU A 417 3.78 -10.94 -7.57
C LEU A 417 4.26 -10.61 -6.16
N ARG A 418 3.55 -9.69 -5.51
CA ARG A 418 3.53 -9.59 -4.06
C ARG A 418 2.18 -10.08 -3.59
N GLU A 419 2.18 -10.93 -2.56
CA GLU A 419 0.95 -11.41 -1.95
C GLU A 419 1.11 -11.48 -0.44
N ASP A 420 0.00 -11.33 0.26
CA ASP A 420 -0.10 -11.51 1.69
C ASP A 420 -1.43 -12.19 2.01
N HIS A 421 -1.32 -13.39 2.59
CA HIS A 421 -2.43 -14.25 2.97
C HIS A 421 -2.44 -14.47 4.49
N THR A 422 -2.01 -13.47 5.28
CA THR A 422 -2.05 -13.55 6.75
C THR A 422 -3.51 -13.70 7.22
N GLY A 423 -3.94 -14.95 7.36
CA GLY A 423 -5.30 -15.37 7.67
C GLY A 423 -5.65 -15.44 9.16
N SER A 424 -4.73 -15.08 10.06
CA SER A 424 -4.90 -15.17 11.52
C SER A 424 -3.72 -14.63 12.34
N ASP A 425 -2.56 -14.44 11.71
CA ASP A 425 -1.28 -14.39 12.43
C ASP A 425 -0.88 -12.98 12.91
N VAL A 426 -1.62 -11.96 12.45
CA VAL A 426 -1.48 -10.57 12.91
C VAL A 426 -2.71 -10.20 13.73
N VAL A 427 -2.50 -9.68 14.93
CA VAL A 427 -3.55 -9.37 15.93
C VAL A 427 -4.71 -8.59 15.30
N GLY A 428 -5.79 -9.29 14.97
CA GLY A 428 -7.03 -8.72 14.48
C GLY A 428 -7.08 -8.35 13.00
N ILE A 429 -6.09 -8.70 12.16
CA ILE A 429 -6.14 -8.43 10.72
C ILE A 429 -6.23 -9.74 9.95
N VAL A 430 -7.21 -9.83 9.05
CA VAL A 430 -7.22 -10.85 8.00
C VAL A 430 -7.00 -10.12 6.68
N SER A 431 -5.93 -10.49 5.98
CA SER A 431 -5.56 -9.94 4.69
C SER A 431 -5.50 -11.08 3.66
N ASP A 432 -6.21 -10.90 2.56
CA ASP A 432 -6.07 -11.67 1.33
C ASP A 432 -5.74 -10.65 0.24
N PHE A 433 -4.44 -10.49 0.00
CA PHE A 433 -3.85 -9.41 -0.80
C PHE A 433 -2.99 -10.00 -1.90
N VAL A 434 -3.22 -9.52 -3.12
CA VAL A 434 -2.44 -9.86 -4.30
C VAL A 434 -2.21 -8.58 -5.09
N GLN A 435 -0.95 -8.20 -5.26
CA GLN A 435 -0.54 -7.05 -6.04
C GLN A 435 0.60 -7.43 -7.01
N PRO A 436 0.28 -7.90 -8.22
CA PRO A 436 1.29 -8.05 -9.24
C PRO A 436 1.78 -6.68 -9.73
N TYR A 437 3.08 -6.61 -10.00
CA TYR A 437 3.71 -5.52 -10.75
C TYR A 437 4.08 -6.02 -12.14
N GLY A 438 4.00 -5.14 -13.12
CA GLY A 438 4.10 -5.56 -14.51
C GLY A 438 3.95 -4.41 -15.49
N SER A 439 3.71 -4.74 -16.74
CA SER A 439 3.52 -3.77 -17.81
C SER A 439 2.12 -3.82 -18.40
N PHE A 440 1.56 -2.65 -18.67
CA PHE A 440 0.31 -2.46 -19.38
C PHE A 440 0.55 -2.19 -20.86
N SER A 441 -0.34 -2.72 -21.70
CA SER A 441 -0.46 -2.38 -23.11
C SER A 441 -1.93 -2.30 -23.50
N GLY A 442 -2.29 -1.39 -24.41
CA GLY A 442 -3.68 -1.20 -24.84
C GLY A 442 -4.02 0.27 -25.09
N PHE A 443 -5.25 0.67 -24.81
CA PHE A 443 -5.70 2.05 -25.02
C PHE A 443 -6.83 2.48 -24.09
N LEU A 444 -6.95 3.80 -23.95
CA LEU A 444 -8.09 4.49 -23.33
C LEU A 444 -8.56 5.59 -24.28
N GLU A 445 -9.83 5.56 -24.67
CA GLU A 445 -10.51 6.64 -25.38
C GLU A 445 -11.49 7.32 -24.42
N VAL A 446 -11.40 8.64 -24.29
CA VAL A 446 -12.30 9.42 -23.45
C VAL A 446 -12.74 10.69 -24.17
N GLN A 447 -14.02 11.00 -24.05
CA GLN A 447 -14.57 12.27 -24.49
C GLN A 447 -14.39 13.31 -23.38
N ASN A 448 -13.69 14.40 -23.67
CA ASN A 448 -13.68 15.61 -22.87
C ASN A 448 -14.99 16.38 -23.09
N PHE A 449 -15.81 16.44 -22.04
CA PHE A 449 -17.20 16.91 -22.11
C PHE A 449 -17.33 18.44 -22.16
N GLU A 450 -16.32 19.20 -21.69
CA GLU A 450 -16.39 20.66 -21.76
C GLU A 450 -16.22 21.20 -23.19
N GLN A 451 -15.78 20.36 -24.14
CA GLN A 451 -15.47 20.83 -25.51
C GLN A 451 -15.79 19.84 -26.65
N GLY A 452 -16.44 18.69 -26.37
CA GLY A 452 -16.71 17.66 -27.39
C GLY A 452 -15.45 17.10 -28.06
N VAL A 453 -14.31 17.27 -27.40
CA VAL A 453 -12.99 16.79 -27.82
C VAL A 453 -12.82 15.36 -27.34
N TRP A 454 -12.24 14.50 -28.14
CA TRP A 454 -11.87 13.14 -27.76
C TRP A 454 -10.35 13.04 -27.62
N HIS A 455 -9.94 12.27 -26.63
CA HIS A 455 -8.55 11.86 -26.43
C HIS A 455 -8.47 10.34 -26.52
N ARG A 456 -7.52 9.84 -27.30
CA ARG A 456 -7.08 8.44 -27.27
C ARG A 456 -5.67 8.41 -26.72
N VAL A 457 -5.48 7.66 -25.65
CA VAL A 457 -4.18 7.35 -25.09
C VAL A 457 -3.82 5.94 -25.54
N ASP A 458 -2.72 5.80 -26.26
CA ASP A 458 -2.12 4.50 -26.55
C ASP A 458 -1.08 4.19 -25.46
N ILE A 459 -1.20 3.01 -24.85
CA ILE A 459 -0.36 2.53 -23.77
C ILE A 459 0.48 1.38 -24.31
N GLU A 460 1.80 1.51 -24.22
CA GLU A 460 2.74 0.50 -24.71
C GLU A 460 3.81 0.20 -23.67
N ASN A 461 3.77 -1.01 -23.08
CA ASN A 461 4.73 -1.49 -22.09
C ASN A 461 4.95 -0.54 -20.90
N VAL A 462 3.88 0.14 -20.45
CA VAL A 462 3.96 1.08 -19.32
C VAL A 462 3.91 0.31 -18.02
N TYR A 463 4.91 0.49 -17.15
CA TYR A 463 4.94 -0.19 -15.86
C TYR A 463 3.92 0.36 -14.87
N GLY A 464 3.34 -0.53 -14.08
CA GLY A 464 2.43 -0.20 -12.99
C GLY A 464 2.07 -1.43 -12.17
N VAL A 465 0.96 -1.34 -11.45
CA VAL A 465 0.44 -2.41 -10.61
C VAL A 465 -1.05 -2.65 -10.86
N CYS A 466 -1.44 -3.91 -10.70
CA CYS A 466 -2.82 -4.29 -10.42
C CYS A 466 -2.86 -4.80 -8.97
N GLU A 467 -4.04 -4.73 -8.36
CA GLU A 467 -4.26 -5.24 -7.02
C GLU A 467 -5.65 -5.85 -6.92
N ASN A 468 -5.76 -6.97 -6.20
CA ASN A 468 -6.99 -7.53 -5.70
C ASN A 468 -6.79 -7.79 -4.22
N HIS A 469 -7.64 -7.17 -3.39
CA HIS A 469 -7.44 -7.20 -1.95
C HIS A 469 -8.78 -7.26 -1.22
N ARG A 470 -8.82 -8.11 -0.20
CA ARG A 470 -9.82 -8.16 0.84
C ARG A 470 -9.14 -8.06 2.21
N ALA A 471 -9.53 -7.05 2.99
CA ALA A 471 -9.02 -6.84 4.33
C ALA A 471 -10.16 -6.81 5.36
N VAL A 472 -9.92 -7.37 6.54
CA VAL A 472 -10.82 -7.36 7.70
C VAL A 472 -10.04 -6.88 8.94
N TRP A 473 -10.50 -5.82 9.63
CA TRP A 473 -9.76 -5.06 10.66
C TRP A 473 -10.38 -5.09 12.06
#